data_AF-A0A1Z9B2W5-F1
#
_entry.id   AF-A0A1Z9B2W5-F1
#
_cell.length_a   1.000
_cell.length_b   1.000
_cell.length_c   1.000
_cell.angle_alpha   90.00
_cell.angle_beta   90.00
_cell.angle_gamma   90.00
#
_symmetry.space_group_name_H-M   'P 1'
#
loop_
_entity.id
_entity.type
_entity.pdbx_description
1 polymer ?
#
loop_
_entity_poly.entity_id
_entity_poly.type
_entity_poly.pdbx_seq_one_letter_code
_entity_poly.pdbx_strand_id
1 'polypeptide(L)'
;MEILNIFYIVITALAALLISITIWSRRPFRWRLSAFFIGLGLITLLYVAILELLSRPKPAHMELFYKDVPEVVLLHASWEEEVALYILVEIPGVEEPRLYILPWSREEAERFQQAIEEGEEKDEEVKIGNPFFNADEEDRERLIYTSPAKPMAQKGREQLPVTNFDQEAEQPSYGEEENQ
;
A
#
# COMPACT_ATOMS: atom_id res chain seq x y z
N MET A 1 7.63 -0.26 -15.81
CA MET A 1 7.30 0.58 -16.98
C MET A 1 6.66 -0.19 -18.15
N GLU A 2 7.04 -1.45 -18.40
CA GLU A 2 6.52 -2.22 -19.55
C GLU A 2 5.00 -2.39 -19.59
N ILE A 3 4.36 -2.69 -18.45
CA ILE A 3 2.91 -2.91 -18.39
C ILE A 3 2.10 -1.67 -18.82
N LEU A 4 2.48 -0.48 -18.35
CA LEU A 4 1.79 0.77 -18.72
C LEU A 4 1.94 1.05 -20.23
N ASN A 5 3.12 0.81 -20.79
CA ASN A 5 3.37 0.96 -22.22
C ASN A 5 2.53 -0.04 -23.03
N ILE A 6 2.40 -1.29 -22.58
CA ILE A 6 1.55 -2.30 -23.24
C ILE A 6 0.09 -1.85 -23.22
N PHE A 7 -0.44 -1.42 -22.07
CA PHE A 7 -1.81 -0.91 -21.97
C PHE A 7 -2.05 0.28 -22.89
N TYR A 8 -1.12 1.24 -22.93
CA TYR A 8 -1.20 2.39 -23.83
C TYR A 8 -1.24 1.98 -25.30
N ILE A 9 -0.37 1.05 -25.72
CA ILE A 9 -0.33 0.54 -27.10
C ILE A 9 -1.65 -0.16 -27.45
N VAL A 10 -2.17 -1.02 -26.57
CA VAL A 10 -3.42 -1.76 -26.79
C VAL A 10 -4.62 -0.80 -26.89
N ILE A 11 -4.74 0.17 -25.99
CA ILE A 11 -5.81 1.18 -26.02
C ILE A 11 -5.71 2.04 -27.27
N THR A 12 -4.50 2.48 -27.64
CA THR A 12 -4.28 3.28 -28.85
C THR A 12 -4.62 2.48 -30.12
N ALA A 13 -4.24 1.20 -30.18
CA ALA A 13 -4.60 0.32 -31.29
C ALA A 13 -6.12 0.11 -31.39
N LEU A 14 -6.81 -0.09 -30.26
CA LEU A 14 -8.27 -0.17 -30.19
C LEU A 14 -8.93 1.12 -30.67
N ALA A 15 -8.46 2.28 -30.21
CA ALA A 15 -8.96 3.57 -30.63
C ALA A 15 -8.76 3.78 -32.14
N ALA A 16 -7.58 3.47 -32.67
CA ALA A 16 -7.29 3.53 -34.10
C ALA A 16 -8.18 2.59 -34.92
N LEU A 17 -8.45 1.38 -34.41
CA LEU A 17 -9.35 0.42 -35.05
C LEU A 17 -10.79 0.92 -35.08
N LEU A 18 -11.29 1.51 -33.99
CA LEU A 18 -12.61 2.14 -33.95
C LEU A 18 -12.72 3.31 -34.92
N ILE A 19 -11.69 4.16 -35.02
CA ILE A 19 -11.63 5.25 -36.00
C ILE A 19 -11.66 4.68 -37.43
N SER A 20 -10.87 3.64 -37.72
CA SER A 20 -10.81 2.98 -39.03
C SER A 20 -12.18 2.42 -39.45
N ILE A 21 -12.87 1.69 -38.57
CA ILE A 21 -14.23 1.17 -38.81
C ILE A 21 -15.21 2.33 -39.08
N THR A 22 -15.09 3.42 -38.31
CA THR A 22 -15.97 4.58 -38.47
C THR A 22 -15.77 5.29 -39.81
N ILE A 23 -14.52 5.38 -40.30
CA ILE A 23 -14.20 5.96 -41.61
C ILE A 23 -14.76 5.11 -42.75
N TRP A 24 -14.67 3.78 -42.65
CA TRP A 24 -15.18 2.86 -43.67
C TRP A 24 -16.72 2.71 -43.67
N SER A 25 -17.39 3.17 -42.62
CA SER A 25 -18.85 3.16 -42.53
C SER A 25 -19.52 3.99 -43.65
N ARG A 26 -20.71 3.59 -44.12
CA ARG A 26 -21.51 4.28 -45.18
C ARG A 26 -22.10 5.64 -44.73
N ARG A 27 -21.43 6.36 -43.84
CA ARG A 27 -21.87 7.66 -43.31
C ARG A 27 -21.42 8.81 -44.22
N PRO A 28 -22.11 9.97 -44.19
CA PRO A 28 -21.69 11.17 -44.93
C PRO A 28 -20.27 11.60 -44.55
N PHE A 29 -19.53 12.18 -45.50
CA PHE A 29 -18.13 12.61 -45.32
C PHE A 29 -17.90 13.47 -44.07
N ARG A 30 -18.84 14.37 -43.75
CA ARG A 30 -18.81 15.22 -42.54
C ARG A 30 -18.65 14.41 -41.25
N TRP A 31 -19.40 13.31 -41.10
CA TRP A 31 -19.36 12.47 -39.91
C TRP A 31 -18.05 11.66 -39.81
N ARG A 32 -17.48 11.25 -40.94
CA ARG A 32 -16.18 10.57 -40.98
C ARG A 32 -15.06 11.51 -40.52
N LEU A 33 -15.09 12.76 -40.97
CA LEU A 33 -14.12 13.77 -40.57
C LEU A 33 -14.24 14.11 -39.07
N SER A 34 -15.46 14.27 -38.56
CA SER A 34 -15.69 14.45 -37.12
C SER A 34 -15.17 13.28 -36.29
N ALA A 35 -15.40 12.05 -36.72
CA ALA A 35 -14.91 10.85 -36.02
C ALA A 35 -13.37 10.80 -35.94
N PHE A 36 -12.68 11.21 -37.01
CA PHE A 36 -11.22 11.32 -37.01
C PHE A 36 -10.74 12.35 -35.98
N PHE A 37 -11.30 13.56 -35.97
CA PHE A 37 -10.90 14.59 -35.01
C PHE A 37 -11.21 14.22 -33.56
N ILE A 38 -12.36 13.57 -33.31
CA ILE A 38 -12.70 13.05 -31.98
C ILE A 38 -11.71 11.97 -31.55
N GLY A 39 -11.39 11.04 -32.44
CA GLY A 39 -10.44 9.97 -32.15
C GLY A 39 -9.02 10.48 -31.89
N LEU A 40 -8.55 11.44 -32.69
CA LEU A 40 -7.27 12.11 -32.48
C LEU A 40 -7.28 12.86 -31.13
N GLY A 41 -8.35 13.58 -30.82
CA GLY A 41 -8.52 14.25 -29.53
C GLY A 41 -8.48 13.28 -28.35
N LEU A 42 -9.12 12.11 -28.47
CA LEU A 42 -9.13 11.07 -27.45
C LEU A 42 -7.73 10.49 -27.22
N ILE A 43 -6.96 10.21 -28.28
CA ILE A 43 -5.58 9.73 -28.17
C ILE A 43 -4.70 10.78 -27.47
N THR A 44 -4.81 12.04 -27.87
CA THR A 44 -4.05 13.15 -27.25
C THR A 44 -4.43 13.31 -25.78
N LEU A 45 -5.72 13.26 -25.44
CA LEU A 45 -6.19 13.38 -24.07
C LEU A 45 -5.69 12.21 -23.20
N LEU A 46 -5.72 10.98 -23.72
CA LEU A 46 -5.18 9.81 -23.03
C LEU A 46 -3.68 9.93 -22.78
N TYR A 47 -2.94 10.44 -23.77
CA TYR A 47 -1.49 10.66 -23.61
C TYR A 47 -1.19 11.68 -22.51
N VAL A 48 -1.89 12.81 -22.50
CA VAL A 48 -1.75 13.82 -21.43
C VAL A 48 -2.14 13.25 -20.07
N ALA A 49 -3.22 12.48 -19.99
CA ALA A 49 -3.65 11.84 -18.74
C ALA A 49 -2.59 10.86 -18.19
N ILE A 50 -1.91 10.11 -19.06
CA ILE A 50 -0.82 9.21 -18.66
C ILE A 50 0.38 9.99 -18.16
N LEU A 51 0.76 11.08 -18.84
CA LEU A 51 1.87 11.94 -18.38
C LEU A 51 1.59 12.52 -16.99
N GLU A 52 0.38 13.01 -16.76
CA GLU A 52 -0.04 13.51 -15.46
C GLU A 52 -0.01 12.40 -14.39
N LEU A 53 -0.44 11.19 -14.74
CA LEU A 53 -0.43 10.05 -13.83
C LEU A 53 0.98 9.61 -13.44
N LEU A 54 1.96 9.71 -14.35
CA LEU A 54 3.37 9.40 -14.08
C LEU A 54 4.02 10.37 -13.10
N SER A 55 3.57 11.63 -13.07
CA SER A 55 4.13 12.66 -12.20
C SER A 55 3.51 12.67 -10.81
N ARG A 56 2.43 11.92 -10.58
CA ARG A 56 1.76 11.88 -9.28
C ARG A 56 2.25 10.72 -8.42
N PRO A 57 2.50 10.96 -7.12
CA PRO A 57 2.86 9.87 -6.24
C PRO A 57 1.66 8.94 -6.02
N LYS A 58 1.94 7.64 -5.88
CA LYS A 58 0.90 6.62 -5.82
C LYS A 58 0.31 6.54 -4.41
N PRO A 59 -1.01 6.58 -4.20
CA PRO A 59 -1.58 6.35 -2.87
C PRO A 59 -1.26 4.93 -2.39
N ALA A 60 -0.75 4.78 -1.16
CA ALA A 60 -0.31 3.48 -0.65
C ALA A 60 -1.44 2.43 -0.56
N HIS A 61 -2.65 2.86 -0.18
CA HIS A 61 -3.84 1.99 -0.11
C HIS A 61 -4.33 1.52 -1.50
N MET A 62 -3.84 2.12 -2.59
CA MET A 62 -4.13 1.70 -3.97
C MET A 62 -3.04 0.81 -4.56
N GLU A 63 -2.10 0.31 -3.75
CA GLU A 63 -1.11 -0.64 -4.22
C GLU A 63 -1.73 -2.01 -4.46
N LEU A 64 -1.70 -2.47 -5.71
CA LEU A 64 -2.29 -3.73 -6.15
C LEU A 64 -1.24 -4.81 -6.43
N PHE A 65 -0.02 -4.42 -6.79
CA PHE A 65 1.01 -5.37 -7.22
C PHE A 65 1.87 -5.86 -6.04
N TYR A 66 2.06 -5.02 -5.02
CA TYR A 66 2.93 -5.30 -3.89
C TYR A 66 2.18 -5.32 -2.55
N LYS A 67 0.85 -5.52 -2.57
CA LYS A 67 0.00 -5.51 -1.36
C LYS A 67 0.48 -6.49 -0.29
N ASP A 68 0.99 -7.64 -0.72
CA ASP A 68 1.40 -8.74 0.17
C ASP A 68 2.88 -8.69 0.59
N VAL A 69 3.60 -7.61 0.23
CA VAL A 69 4.99 -7.45 0.66
C VAL A 69 5.01 -7.18 2.16
N PRO A 70 5.69 -8.02 2.96
CA PRO A 70 5.63 -7.90 4.42
C PRO A 70 6.39 -6.67 4.93
N GLU A 71 7.51 -6.33 4.28
CA GLU A 71 8.44 -5.30 4.73
C GLU A 71 9.04 -4.56 3.53
N VAL A 72 9.22 -3.25 3.66
CA VAL A 72 9.96 -2.38 2.70
C VAL A 72 10.98 -1.56 3.44
N VAL A 73 12.04 -1.15 2.75
CA VAL A 73 13.05 -0.24 3.32
C VAL A 73 12.63 1.19 3.04
N LEU A 74 12.61 2.02 4.08
CA LEU A 74 12.35 3.45 3.95
C LEU A 74 13.65 4.18 3.59
N LEU A 75 13.67 4.83 2.43
CA LEU A 75 14.80 5.62 1.98
C LEU A 75 14.67 7.08 2.41
N HIS A 76 13.46 7.62 2.34
CA HIS A 76 13.20 9.01 2.70
C HIS A 76 11.72 9.22 3.05
N ALA A 77 11.45 10.09 4.02
CA ALA A 77 10.11 10.58 4.31
C ALA A 77 10.11 12.11 4.30
N SER A 78 9.05 12.69 3.74
CA SER A 78 8.76 14.12 3.75
C SER A 78 7.27 14.31 3.98
N TRP A 79 6.85 15.45 4.49
CA TRP A 79 5.44 15.71 4.75
C TRP A 79 5.08 17.16 4.60
N GLU A 80 3.81 17.38 4.30
CA GLU A 80 3.17 18.68 4.32
C GLU A 80 2.04 18.61 5.34
N GLU A 81 2.13 19.45 6.37
CA GLU A 81 1.19 19.45 7.49
C GLU A 81 -0.25 19.62 6.98
N GLU A 82 -1.17 18.82 7.53
CA GLU A 82 -2.60 18.80 7.17
C GLU A 82 -2.90 18.31 5.74
N VAL A 83 -1.89 17.93 4.95
CA VAL A 83 -2.05 17.45 3.57
C VAL A 83 -1.76 15.96 3.45
N ALA A 84 -0.50 15.55 3.58
CA ALA A 84 -0.09 14.17 3.36
C ALA A 84 1.34 13.89 3.85
N LEU A 85 1.65 12.60 4.00
CA LEU A 85 3.02 12.11 4.14
C LEU A 85 3.47 11.50 2.81
N TYR A 86 4.65 11.87 2.35
CA TYR A 86 5.30 11.36 1.15
C TYR A 86 6.46 10.46 1.54
N ILE A 87 6.42 9.19 1.13
CA ILE A 87 7.46 8.21 1.46
C ILE A 87 8.10 7.67 0.19
N LEU A 88 9.43 7.62 0.19
CA LEU A 88 10.21 6.94 -0.82
C LEU A 88 10.70 5.61 -0.23
N VAL A 89 10.30 4.50 -0.84
CA VAL A 89 10.58 3.16 -0.34
C VAL A 89 11.26 2.29 -1.39
N GLU A 90 12.13 1.41 -0.91
CA GLU A 90 12.67 0.31 -1.70
C GLU A 90 11.88 -0.96 -1.41
N ILE A 91 11.36 -1.57 -2.47
CA ILE A 91 10.58 -2.81 -2.38
C ILE A 91 11.50 -3.98 -2.73
N PRO A 92 11.56 -5.04 -1.90
CA PRO A 92 12.41 -6.18 -2.17
C PRO A 92 12.07 -6.82 -3.52
N GLY A 93 13.09 -6.97 -4.38
CA GLY A 93 12.94 -7.52 -5.73
C GLY A 93 12.57 -6.49 -6.81
N VAL A 94 12.48 -5.21 -6.47
CA VAL A 94 12.29 -4.11 -7.41
C VAL A 94 13.52 -3.20 -7.36
N GLU A 95 14.23 -3.06 -8.48
CA GLU A 95 15.45 -2.25 -8.55
C GLU A 95 15.18 -0.74 -8.36
N GLU A 96 14.00 -0.27 -8.78
CA GLU A 96 13.64 1.15 -8.76
C GLU A 96 12.87 1.51 -7.47
N PRO A 97 13.30 2.53 -6.70
CA PRO A 97 12.57 3.00 -5.54
C PRO A 97 11.26 3.66 -5.95
N ARG A 98 10.25 3.58 -5.08
CA ARG A 98 8.89 4.02 -5.37
C ARG A 98 8.39 5.07 -4.39
N LEU A 99 7.75 6.09 -4.93
CA LEU A 99 7.17 7.19 -4.17
C LEU A 99 5.69 6.93 -3.90
N TYR A 100 5.32 6.94 -2.62
CA TYR A 100 3.95 6.74 -2.15
C TYR A 100 3.44 7.92 -1.32
N ILE A 101 2.12 8.07 -1.31
CA ILE A 101 1.39 9.03 -0.47
C ILE A 101 0.61 8.28 0.62
N LEU A 102 0.71 8.76 1.85
CA LEU A 102 -0.08 8.35 3.00
C LEU A 102 -0.97 9.49 3.49
N PRO A 103 -2.13 9.18 4.10
CA PRO A 103 -2.94 10.21 4.75
C PRO A 103 -2.13 10.89 5.85
N TRP A 104 -2.36 12.19 6.04
CA TRP A 104 -1.72 12.95 7.10
C TRP A 104 -2.12 12.42 8.49
N SER A 105 -1.11 12.15 9.32
CA SER A 105 -1.26 11.89 10.75
C SER A 105 -0.04 12.42 11.47
N ARG A 106 -0.25 13.28 12.48
CA ARG A 106 0.84 13.84 13.27
C ARG A 106 1.65 12.76 13.98
N GLU A 107 0.94 11.78 14.54
CA GLU A 107 1.57 10.66 15.24
C GLU A 107 2.42 9.80 14.28
N GLU A 108 1.94 9.55 13.05
CA GLU A 108 2.75 8.83 12.06
C GLU A 108 3.97 9.65 11.62
N ALA A 109 3.82 10.96 11.40
CA ALA A 109 4.92 11.84 11.02
C ALA A 109 6.06 11.80 12.07
N GLU A 110 5.70 11.91 13.35
CA GLU A 110 6.64 11.84 14.46
C GLU A 110 7.36 10.49 14.53
N ARG A 111 6.64 9.37 14.33
CA ARG A 111 7.24 8.02 14.27
C ARG A 111 8.20 7.85 13.10
N PHE A 112 7.87 8.41 11.93
CA PHE A 112 8.77 8.41 10.77
C PHE A 112 10.05 9.19 11.05
N GLN A 113 9.93 10.40 11.61
CA GLN A 113 11.08 11.23 11.95
C GLN A 113 11.98 10.53 12.98
N GLN A 114 11.39 10.01 14.05
CA GLN A 114 12.12 9.30 15.09
C GLN A 114 12.87 8.08 14.54
N ALA A 115 12.23 7.29 13.68
CA ALA A 115 12.87 6.11 13.10
C ALA A 115 14.01 6.46 12.14
N ILE A 116 13.88 7.55 11.36
CA ILE A 116 14.96 8.05 10.50
C ILE A 116 16.14 8.53 11.34
N GLU A 117 15.89 9.32 12.39
CA GLU A 117 16.94 9.79 13.31
C GLU A 117 17.65 8.63 14.01
N GLU A 118 16.90 7.62 14.49
CA GLU A 118 17.46 6.43 15.12
C GLU A 118 18.29 5.58 14.13
N GLY A 119 17.83 5.46 12.89
CA GLY A 119 18.56 4.77 11.82
C GLY A 119 19.87 5.49 11.45
N GLU A 120 19.84 6.82 11.36
CA GLU A 120 21.03 7.63 11.11
C GLU A 120 22.04 7.57 12.27
N GLU A 121 21.56 7.61 13.52
CA GLU A 121 22.44 7.52 14.71
C GLU A 121 23.14 6.16 14.80
N LYS A 122 22.44 5.08 14.44
CA LYS A 122 22.93 3.70 14.57
C LYS A 122 23.55 3.12 13.30
N ASP A 123 23.54 3.86 12.19
CA ASP A 123 23.92 3.36 10.86
C ASP A 123 23.09 2.13 10.45
N GLU A 124 21.78 2.17 10.76
CA GLU A 124 20.82 1.10 10.56
C GLU A 124 19.75 1.48 9.53
N GLU A 125 19.34 0.51 8.72
CA GLU A 125 18.23 0.70 7.78
C GLU A 125 16.89 0.80 8.52
N VAL A 126 16.05 1.75 8.10
CA VAL A 126 14.67 1.87 8.56
C VAL A 126 13.77 0.98 7.72
N LYS A 127 13.03 0.09 8.38
CA LYS A 127 12.08 -0.82 7.74
C LYS A 127 10.66 -0.50 8.15
N ILE A 128 9.75 -0.65 7.19
CA ILE A 128 8.31 -0.52 7.36
C ILE A 128 7.69 -1.89 7.19
N GLY A 129 7.17 -2.45 8.27
CA GLY A 129 6.31 -3.63 8.25
C GLY A 129 4.87 -3.26 7.90
N ASN A 130 4.23 -4.08 7.06
CA ASN A 130 2.90 -3.84 6.50
C ASN A 130 2.78 -2.44 5.87
N PRO A 131 3.54 -2.11 4.82
CA PRO A 131 3.51 -0.76 4.23
C PRO A 131 2.18 -0.42 3.55
N PHE A 132 1.53 -1.40 2.91
CA PHE A 132 0.41 -1.22 1.97
C PHE A 132 -0.93 -1.83 2.42
N PHE A 133 -1.18 -1.95 3.74
CA PHE A 133 -2.47 -2.48 4.22
C PHE A 133 -3.62 -1.49 3.97
N ASN A 134 -4.81 -2.05 3.78
CA ASN A 134 -6.06 -1.30 3.79
C ASN A 134 -6.60 -1.30 5.21
N ALA A 135 -6.58 -0.15 5.88
CA ALA A 135 -7.06 -0.01 7.26
C ALA A 135 -8.52 -0.48 7.43
N ASP A 136 -9.32 -0.47 6.37
CA ASP A 136 -10.72 -0.90 6.38
C ASP A 136 -10.90 -2.43 6.27
N GLU A 137 -9.92 -3.17 5.75
CA GLU A 137 -10.03 -4.63 5.49
C GLU A 137 -9.30 -5.48 6.53
N GLU A 138 -8.32 -4.91 7.24
CA GLU A 138 -7.41 -5.63 8.11
C GLU A 138 -7.08 -4.83 9.37
N ASP A 139 -7.22 -5.48 10.53
CA ASP A 139 -6.74 -5.00 11.83
C ASP A 139 -5.20 -5.10 11.91
N ARG A 140 -4.48 -4.45 10.99
CA ARG A 140 -3.03 -4.38 10.96
C ARG A 140 -2.58 -2.94 11.14
N GLU A 141 -1.51 -2.74 11.92
CA GLU A 141 -0.86 -1.43 12.06
C GLU A 141 0.42 -1.39 11.23
N ARG A 142 0.77 -0.19 10.74
CA ARG A 142 2.09 0.07 10.14
C ARG A 142 3.13 0.04 11.25
N LEU A 143 4.13 -0.81 11.10
CA LEU A 143 5.24 -0.90 12.05
C LEU A 143 6.47 -0.27 11.44
N ILE A 144 7.00 0.80 12.02
CA ILE A 144 8.23 1.45 11.58
C ILE A 144 9.31 1.12 12.61
N TYR A 145 10.45 0.57 12.18
CA TYR A 145 11.52 0.14 13.08
C TYR A 145 12.88 0.14 12.39
N THR A 146 13.97 0.26 13.14
CA THR A 146 15.33 0.07 12.61
C THR A 146 15.75 -1.40 12.68
N SER A 147 16.45 -1.87 11.66
CA SER A 147 17.01 -3.23 11.63
C SER A 147 18.30 -3.24 12.47
N PRO A 148 18.43 -4.10 13.50
CA PRO A 148 18.03 -5.51 13.41
C PRO A 148 16.79 -5.94 14.21
N ALA A 149 16.13 -5.06 14.97
CA ALA A 149 15.05 -5.48 15.86
C ALA A 149 13.67 -5.39 15.20
N LYS A 150 13.24 -6.47 14.54
CA LYS A 150 11.84 -6.66 14.15
C LYS A 150 10.96 -6.64 15.41
N PRO A 151 9.96 -5.74 15.52
CA PRO A 151 9.04 -5.76 16.66
C PRO A 151 8.32 -7.11 16.70
N MET A 152 8.36 -7.78 17.85
CA MET A 152 7.63 -9.03 18.03
C MET A 152 6.15 -8.78 17.74
N ALA A 153 5.53 -9.66 16.94
CA ALA A 153 4.09 -9.61 16.71
C ALA A 153 3.40 -9.55 18.08
N GLN A 154 2.60 -8.50 18.33
CA GLN A 154 1.78 -8.47 19.53
C GLN A 154 0.89 -9.70 19.49
N LYS A 155 1.09 -10.57 20.48
CA LYS A 155 0.31 -11.77 20.68
C LYS A 155 -1.16 -11.35 20.75
N GLY A 156 -1.91 -11.55 19.66
CA GLY A 156 -3.36 -11.41 19.68
C GLY A 156 -3.87 -12.22 20.86
N ARG A 157 -4.72 -11.60 21.70
CA ARG A 157 -5.22 -12.21 22.95
C ARG A 157 -5.51 -13.67 22.69
N GLU A 158 -4.66 -14.57 23.21
CA GLU A 158 -4.97 -15.99 23.22
C GLU A 158 -6.34 -16.06 23.87
N GLN A 159 -7.35 -16.48 23.11
CA GLN A 159 -8.60 -16.91 23.72
C GLN A 159 -8.20 -18.14 24.52
N LEU A 160 -7.86 -17.89 25.79
CA LEU A 160 -7.57 -18.95 26.73
C LEU A 160 -8.75 -19.92 26.61
N PRO A 161 -8.50 -21.23 26.37
CA PRO A 161 -9.58 -22.19 26.38
C PRO A 161 -10.32 -21.99 27.70
N VAL A 162 -11.65 -21.84 27.64
CA VAL A 162 -12.49 -21.63 28.82
C VAL A 162 -12.13 -22.70 29.83
N THR A 163 -11.38 -22.32 30.86
CA THR A 163 -11.05 -23.22 31.95
C THR A 163 -12.35 -23.46 32.67
N ASN A 164 -12.96 -24.64 32.48
CA ASN A 164 -14.03 -25.08 33.35
C ASN A 164 -13.47 -25.07 34.76
N PHE A 165 -14.05 -24.22 35.61
CA PHE A 165 -13.64 -24.05 36.99
C PHE A 165 -13.79 -25.40 37.71
N ASP A 166 -12.68 -26.03 38.07
CA ASP A 166 -12.67 -27.32 38.76
C ASP A 166 -12.86 -27.08 40.26
N GLN A 167 -14.11 -27.21 40.73
CA GLN A 167 -14.50 -26.94 42.11
C GLN A 167 -13.83 -27.88 43.13
N GLU A 168 -13.26 -29.02 42.68
CA GLU A 168 -12.60 -29.98 43.57
C GLU A 168 -11.20 -29.54 44.01
N ALA A 169 -10.56 -28.62 43.28
CA ALA A 169 -9.22 -28.12 43.61
C ALA A 169 -9.21 -27.20 44.85
N GLU A 170 -10.36 -26.67 45.27
CA GLU A 170 -10.49 -25.79 46.43
C GLU A 170 -10.85 -26.52 47.74
N GLN A 171 -10.94 -27.86 47.77
CA GLN A 171 -11.18 -28.55 49.05
C GLN A 171 -9.96 -28.37 49.97
N PRO A 172 -10.11 -27.69 51.13
CA PRO A 172 -9.01 -27.52 52.05
C PRO A 172 -8.64 -28.87 52.65
N SER A 173 -7.44 -29.35 52.33
CA SER A 173 -6.81 -30.52 52.95
C SER A 173 -6.43 -30.23 54.41
N TYR A 174 -7.43 -30.12 55.28
CA TYR A 174 -7.20 -30.28 56.72
C TYR A 174 -7.50 -31.73 57.08
N GLY A 175 -6.42 -32.50 57.19
CA GLY A 175 -6.44 -33.83 57.79
C GLY A 175 -6.92 -33.72 59.24
N GLU A 176 -7.74 -34.70 59.62
CA GLU A 176 -8.18 -34.95 60.98
C GLU A 176 -6.96 -35.17 61.89
N GLU A 177 -6.73 -34.27 62.86
CA GLU A 177 -5.87 -34.56 64.00
C GLU A 177 -6.72 -35.11 65.17
N GLU A 178 -6.40 -36.35 65.51
CA GLU A 178 -6.53 -37.07 66.78
C GLU A 178 -7.88 -37.07 67.54
N ASN A 179 -8.42 -38.29 67.72
CA ASN A 179 -8.79 -38.75 69.05
C ASN A 179 -8.77 -40.29 69.19
N GLN A 180 -7.99 -40.73 70.18
CA GLN A 180 -7.96 -42.02 70.90
C GLN A 180 -7.15 -43.18 70.34
#